data_AF-A0A3D3YPN2-F1
#
_entry.id   AF-A0A3D3YPN2-F1
#
_cell.length_a   1.000
_cell.length_b   1.000
_cell.length_c   1.000
_cell.angle_alpha   90.00
_cell.angle_beta   90.00
_cell.angle_gamma   90.00
#
_symmetry.space_group_name_H-M   'P 1'
#
loop_
_entity.id
_entity.type
_entity.pdbx_description
1 polymer ?
#
loop_
_entity_poly.entity_id
_entity_poly.type
_entity_poly.pdbx_seq_one_letter_code
_entity_poly.pdbx_strand_id
1 'polypeptide(L)'
;MLELTSKVREIARNLLEEGRVEVVIGFERGTMPLRRTPCFVRQKGEVGRLIWDSFCENNLAKYLVGRAEPLAIVAKGCDVRTIVELIKENQLRREQVIIIGVPCQGMVDWRGIEAGFEGGEVREAEEKDGSLILKGADFEKTLKRDDFLYPSCQTCTHRNPVIYDLLAGELVTEREADPYQDVAEFETRSGEERWGYFTLEFS
;
A
#
# COMPACT_ATOMS: atom_id res chain seq x y z
N MET A 1 -10.61 3.30 -8.02
CA MET A 1 -9.33 2.54 -8.05
C MET A 1 -8.93 2.09 -9.47
N LEU A 2 -9.89 1.67 -10.32
CA LEU A 2 -9.61 1.33 -11.73
C LEU A 2 -8.93 2.48 -12.49
N GLU A 3 -9.35 3.72 -12.27
CA GLU A 3 -8.74 4.91 -12.88
C GLU A 3 -7.27 5.08 -12.46
N LEU A 4 -6.95 4.87 -11.17
CA LEU A 4 -5.58 4.93 -10.67
C LEU A 4 -4.71 3.83 -11.29
N THR A 5 -5.24 2.60 -11.40
CA THR A 5 -4.55 1.50 -12.10
C THR A 5 -4.23 1.91 -13.55
N SER A 6 -5.22 2.44 -14.28
CA SER A 6 -5.02 2.90 -15.66
C SER A 6 -3.96 3.99 -15.74
N LYS A 7 -3.97 4.95 -14.80
CA LYS A 7 -2.98 6.05 -14.79
C LYS A 7 -1.57 5.58 -14.46
N VAL A 8 -1.42 4.67 -13.50
CA VAL A 8 -0.12 4.02 -13.20
C VAL A 8 0.40 3.29 -14.44
N ARG A 9 -0.45 2.55 -15.15
CA ARG A 9 -0.07 1.82 -16.37
C ARG A 9 0.34 2.75 -17.50
N GLU A 10 -0.37 3.86 -17.68
CA GLU A 10 -0.05 4.90 -18.66
C GLU A 10 1.32 5.51 -18.39
N ILE A 11 1.55 5.96 -17.16
CA ILE A 11 2.84 6.54 -16.73
C ILE A 11 3.98 5.54 -16.93
N ALA A 12 3.80 4.30 -16.45
CA ALA A 12 4.80 3.25 -16.56
C ALA A 12 5.14 2.95 -18.03
N ARG A 13 4.14 2.93 -18.91
CA ARG A 13 4.34 2.71 -20.35
C ARG A 13 5.21 3.82 -20.96
N ASN A 14 4.86 5.07 -20.70
CA ASN A 14 5.59 6.22 -21.26
C ASN A 14 7.04 6.24 -20.79
N LEU A 15 7.28 6.00 -19.49
CA LEU A 15 8.64 5.94 -18.93
C LEU A 15 9.52 4.86 -19.58
N LEU A 16 8.94 3.69 -19.85
CA LEU A 16 9.63 2.58 -20.53
C LEU A 16 9.82 2.85 -22.02
N GLU A 17 8.83 3.44 -22.69
CA GLU A 17 8.90 3.79 -24.12
C GLU A 17 9.93 4.88 -24.41
N GLU A 18 10.03 5.86 -23.52
CA GLU A 18 11.01 6.95 -23.60
C GLU A 18 12.42 6.50 -23.18
N GLY A 19 12.59 5.28 -22.66
CA GLY A 19 13.87 4.77 -22.17
C GLY A 19 14.39 5.50 -20.92
N ARG A 20 13.51 6.20 -20.17
CA ARG A 20 13.88 6.93 -18.95
C ARG A 20 14.18 6.01 -17.78
N VAL A 21 13.62 4.81 -17.81
CA VAL A 21 13.83 3.76 -16.81
C VAL A 21 13.97 2.41 -17.49
N GLU A 22 14.75 1.52 -16.88
CA GLU A 22 14.90 0.13 -17.32
C GLU A 22 13.86 -0.79 -16.66
N VAL A 23 13.31 -0.39 -15.52
CA VAL A 23 12.33 -1.18 -14.77
C VAL A 23 11.34 -0.29 -14.02
N VAL A 24 10.08 -0.70 -14.01
CA VAL A 24 9.03 -0.15 -13.15
C VAL A 24 8.69 -1.18 -12.07
N ILE A 25 8.85 -0.79 -10.80
CA ILE A 25 8.49 -1.57 -9.63
C ILE A 25 7.08 -1.17 -9.19
N GLY A 26 6.16 -2.13 -9.16
CA GLY A 26 4.78 -1.87 -8.76
C GLY A 26 4.14 -3.10 -8.12
N PHE A 27 2.82 -3.19 -8.21
CA PHE A 27 2.03 -4.29 -7.66
C PHE A 27 1.38 -5.08 -8.78
N GLU A 28 1.21 -6.38 -8.61
CA GLU A 28 0.39 -7.24 -9.47
C GLU A 28 -0.49 -8.18 -8.64
N ARG A 29 -1.47 -8.82 -9.31
CA ARG A 29 -2.26 -9.89 -8.69
C ARG A 29 -1.35 -11.07 -8.37
N GLY A 30 -1.35 -11.50 -7.11
CA GLY A 30 -0.69 -12.72 -6.67
C GLY A 30 -1.63 -13.93 -6.71
N THR A 31 -1.21 -15.02 -6.08
CA THR A 31 -2.04 -16.22 -5.90
C THR A 31 -3.09 -16.07 -4.79
N MET A 32 -2.86 -15.16 -3.84
CA MET A 32 -3.77 -14.90 -2.72
C MET A 32 -4.73 -13.75 -3.06
N PRO A 33 -6.05 -13.91 -2.93
CA PRO A 33 -7.03 -12.94 -3.42
C PRO A 33 -7.03 -11.62 -2.66
N LEU A 34 -6.69 -11.64 -1.37
CA LEU A 34 -6.65 -10.45 -0.50
C LEU A 34 -5.26 -9.81 -0.42
N ARG A 35 -4.32 -10.19 -1.28
CA ARG A 35 -2.95 -9.66 -1.28
C ARG A 35 -2.49 -9.31 -2.67
N ARG A 36 -1.61 -8.31 -2.77
CA ARG A 36 -0.89 -7.99 -4.02
C ARG A 36 0.59 -8.24 -3.84
N THR A 37 1.21 -8.78 -4.88
CA THR A 37 2.64 -9.10 -4.86
C THR A 37 3.42 -7.99 -5.59
N PRO A 38 4.66 -7.69 -5.15
CA PRO A 38 5.57 -6.86 -5.92
C PRO A 38 5.78 -7.40 -7.33
N CYS A 39 5.79 -6.51 -8.32
CA CYS A 39 6.05 -6.84 -9.71
C CYS A 39 7.13 -5.93 -10.30
N PHE A 40 7.85 -6.44 -11.29
CA PHE A 40 8.95 -5.75 -11.97
C PHE A 40 8.70 -5.80 -13.47
N VAL A 41 8.28 -4.67 -14.03
CA VAL A 41 7.93 -4.53 -15.43
C VAL A 41 9.09 -3.89 -16.18
N ARG A 42 9.63 -4.59 -17.18
CA ARG A 42 10.75 -4.09 -18.00
C ARG A 42 10.36 -3.80 -19.44
N GLN A 43 9.23 -4.33 -19.89
CA GLN A 43 8.75 -4.12 -21.23
C GLN A 43 7.40 -3.41 -21.21
N LYS A 44 7.21 -2.49 -22.16
CA LYS A 44 5.93 -1.77 -22.33
C LYS A 44 4.72 -2.68 -22.53
N GLY A 45 4.91 -3.86 -23.12
CA GLY A 45 3.85 -4.85 -23.30
C GLY A 45 3.37 -5.50 -22.00
N GLU A 46 4.18 -5.41 -20.94
CA GLU A 46 3.91 -6.05 -19.65
C GLU A 46 3.23 -5.10 -18.64
N VAL A 47 3.07 -3.81 -18.95
CA VAL A 47 2.45 -2.83 -18.03
C VAL A 47 1.04 -3.22 -17.61
N GLY A 48 0.34 -4.03 -18.41
CA GLY A 48 -0.98 -4.58 -18.08
C GLY A 48 -1.00 -5.43 -16.80
N ARG A 49 0.16 -5.89 -16.31
CA ARG A 49 0.31 -6.61 -15.03
C ARG A 49 0.15 -5.69 -13.82
N LEU A 50 0.50 -4.41 -13.95
CA LEU A 50 0.44 -3.45 -12.85
C LEU A 50 -1.00 -3.26 -12.38
N ILE A 51 -1.23 -3.28 -11.08
CA ILE A 51 -2.53 -3.01 -10.46
C ILE A 51 -2.36 -2.03 -9.31
N TRP A 52 -3.43 -1.30 -9.02
CA TRP A 52 -3.56 -0.50 -7.81
C TRP A 52 -4.96 -0.68 -7.21
N ASP A 53 -5.00 -1.24 -6.00
CA ASP A 53 -6.18 -1.40 -5.16
C ASP A 53 -5.79 -1.32 -3.67
N SER A 54 -6.75 -1.47 -2.77
CA SER A 54 -6.52 -1.36 -1.32
C SER A 54 -5.77 -2.55 -0.71
N PHE A 55 -5.44 -3.57 -1.51
CA PHE A 55 -4.59 -4.70 -1.13
C PHE A 55 -3.13 -4.49 -1.58
N CYS A 56 -2.74 -3.26 -1.95
CA CYS A 56 -1.37 -2.89 -2.27
C CYS A 56 -0.59 -2.46 -1.00
N GLU A 57 -0.64 -3.27 0.05
CA GLU A 57 -0.13 -2.93 1.39
C GLU A 57 1.40 -2.94 1.45
N ASN A 58 2.05 -3.82 0.70
CA ASN A 58 3.50 -4.02 0.76
C ASN A 58 4.28 -2.71 0.53
N ASN A 59 5.34 -2.50 1.31
CA ASN A 59 6.28 -1.43 1.07
C ASN A 59 7.30 -1.84 0.01
N LEU A 60 7.22 -1.25 -1.18
CA LEU A 60 8.09 -1.59 -2.31
C LEU A 60 9.47 -0.93 -2.23
N ALA A 61 9.66 0.08 -1.38
CA ALA A 61 10.91 0.83 -1.28
C ALA A 61 12.12 -0.06 -0.92
N LYS A 62 11.89 -1.19 -0.24
CA LYS A 62 12.95 -2.17 0.06
C LYS A 62 13.65 -2.71 -1.19
N TYR A 63 12.98 -2.70 -2.35
CA TYR A 63 13.54 -3.17 -3.61
C TYR A 63 14.37 -2.12 -4.35
N LEU A 64 14.60 -0.95 -3.73
CA LEU A 64 15.46 0.10 -4.28
C LEU A 64 16.92 -0.06 -3.88
N VAL A 65 17.17 -0.65 -2.72
CA VAL A 65 18.51 -0.79 -2.15
C VAL A 65 19.36 -1.73 -3.00
N GLY A 66 20.60 -1.31 -3.29
CA GLY A 66 21.57 -2.11 -4.04
C GLY A 66 21.35 -2.14 -5.55
N ARG A 67 20.41 -1.36 -6.09
CA ARG A 67 20.17 -1.25 -7.53
C ARG A 67 20.95 -0.09 -8.15
N ALA A 68 21.39 -0.29 -9.39
CA ALA A 68 22.19 0.68 -10.12
C ALA A 68 21.49 1.17 -11.39
N GLU A 69 20.56 0.39 -11.92
CA GLU A 69 19.77 0.74 -13.09
C GLU A 69 18.78 1.89 -12.78
N PRO A 70 18.51 2.79 -13.74
CA PRO A 70 17.43 3.76 -13.62
C PRO A 70 16.09 3.04 -13.49
N LEU A 71 15.31 3.38 -12.48
CA LEU A 71 14.05 2.68 -12.18
C LEU A 71 12.93 3.65 -11.86
N ALA A 72 11.69 3.20 -12.04
CA ALA A 72 10.51 3.84 -11.46
C ALA A 72 9.91 2.96 -10.36
N ILE A 73 9.24 3.58 -9.40
CA ILE A 73 8.49 2.90 -8.34
C ILE A 73 7.11 3.50 -8.16
N VAL A 74 6.09 2.65 -8.06
CA VAL A 74 4.74 3.03 -7.63
C VAL A 74 4.72 3.12 -6.11
N ALA A 75 4.49 4.32 -5.56
CA ALA A 75 4.64 4.56 -4.13
C ALA A 75 3.49 5.40 -3.54
N LYS A 76 2.88 4.87 -2.47
CA LYS A 76 1.96 5.59 -1.58
C LYS A 76 2.71 6.46 -0.58
N GLY A 77 2.01 7.34 0.13
CA GLY A 77 2.58 8.25 1.12
C GLY A 77 3.55 7.58 2.13
N CYS A 78 3.19 6.42 2.68
CA CYS A 78 4.07 5.67 3.60
C CYS A 78 5.32 5.09 2.91
N ASP A 79 5.19 4.56 1.70
CA ASP A 79 6.33 4.03 0.93
C ASP A 79 7.30 5.17 0.57
N VAL A 80 6.78 6.35 0.21
CA VAL A 80 7.60 7.53 -0.09
C VAL A 80 8.40 8.00 1.12
N ARG A 81 7.83 7.92 2.34
CA ARG A 81 8.61 8.23 3.55
C ARG A 81 9.78 7.28 3.73
N THR A 82 9.60 5.99 3.44
CA THR A 82 10.73 5.04 3.41
C THR A 82 11.75 5.41 2.35
N ILE A 83 11.32 5.82 1.15
CA ILE A 83 12.22 6.29 0.09
C ILE A 83 13.05 7.51 0.56
N VAL A 84 12.43 8.46 1.26
CA VAL A 84 13.12 9.62 1.84
C VAL A 84 14.18 9.20 2.85
N GLU A 85 13.88 8.25 3.74
CA GLU A 85 14.87 7.73 4.70
C GLU A 85 16.02 7.00 4.00
N LEU A 86 15.74 6.18 2.99
CA LEU A 86 16.79 5.53 2.18
C LEU A 86 17.71 6.56 1.49
N ILE A 87 17.16 7.71 1.07
CA ILE A 87 17.96 8.80 0.50
C ILE A 87 18.83 9.46 1.59
N LYS A 88 18.24 9.79 2.74
CA LYS A 88 18.96 10.42 3.87
C LYS A 88 20.08 9.53 4.40
N GLU A 89 19.88 8.22 4.40
CA GLU A 89 20.87 7.22 4.82
C GLU A 89 21.88 6.85 3.72
N ASN A 90 21.86 7.54 2.57
CA ASN A 90 22.72 7.27 1.41
C ASN A 90 22.61 5.85 0.83
N GLN A 91 21.49 5.16 1.08
CA GLN A 91 21.19 3.85 0.48
C GLN A 91 20.56 3.96 -0.90
N LEU A 92 20.06 5.15 -1.26
CA LEU A 92 19.41 5.44 -2.53
C LEU A 92 19.79 6.87 -2.97
N ARG A 93 20.31 7.03 -4.20
CA ARG A 93 20.48 8.36 -4.80
C ARG A 93 19.12 8.85 -5.31
N ARG A 94 18.73 10.09 -5.07
CA ARG A 94 17.41 10.61 -5.48
C ARG A 94 17.22 10.57 -6.99
N GLU A 95 18.30 10.78 -7.74
CA GLU A 95 18.29 10.89 -9.20
C GLU A 95 18.13 9.53 -9.90
N GLN A 96 18.35 8.42 -9.20
CA GLN A 96 18.25 7.08 -9.81
C GLN A 96 16.82 6.52 -9.83
N VAL A 97 15.89 7.17 -9.11
CA VAL A 97 14.51 6.71 -8.95
C VAL A 97 13.52 7.75 -9.46
N ILE A 98 12.59 7.32 -10.30
CA ILE A 98 11.38 8.06 -10.62
C ILE A 98 10.24 7.56 -9.73
N ILE A 99 9.66 8.44 -8.94
CA ILE A 99 8.58 8.11 -8.02
C ILE A 99 7.24 8.40 -8.70
N ILE A 100 6.50 7.33 -9.01
CA ILE A 100 5.10 7.37 -9.42
C ILE A 100 4.26 7.40 -8.15
N GLY A 101 3.97 8.61 -7.68
CA GLY A 101 3.21 8.85 -6.46
C GLY A 101 1.75 8.46 -6.63
N VAL A 102 1.19 7.77 -5.64
CA VAL A 102 -0.24 7.44 -5.61
C VAL A 102 -0.89 8.00 -4.34
N PRO A 103 -1.83 8.94 -4.46
CA PRO A 103 -2.66 9.41 -3.34
C PRO A 103 -3.44 8.25 -2.71
N CYS A 104 -3.21 8.01 -1.42
CA CYS A 104 -3.67 6.81 -0.73
C CYS A 104 -4.98 7.03 0.03
N GLN A 105 -5.89 6.05 -0.03
CA GLN A 105 -7.15 6.07 0.73
C GLN A 105 -7.13 5.11 1.94
N GLY A 106 -5.93 4.67 2.33
CA GLY A 106 -5.72 3.59 3.30
C GLY A 106 -5.55 2.23 2.62
N MET A 107 -4.97 1.29 3.35
CA MET A 107 -4.81 -0.10 2.92
C MET A 107 -5.67 -1.01 3.80
N VAL A 108 -6.23 -2.04 3.20
CA VAL A 108 -7.13 -2.99 3.86
C VAL A 108 -6.32 -4.04 4.61
N ASP A 109 -6.71 -4.26 5.87
CA ASP A 109 -6.20 -5.34 6.70
C ASP A 109 -6.88 -6.66 6.32
N TRP A 110 -6.22 -7.39 5.43
CA TRP A 110 -6.70 -8.69 4.99
C TRP A 110 -6.76 -9.72 6.12
N ARG A 111 -5.93 -9.58 7.17
CA ARG A 111 -5.99 -10.49 8.34
C ARG A 111 -7.24 -10.23 9.16
N GLY A 112 -7.60 -8.95 9.33
CA GLY A 112 -8.86 -8.56 9.97
C GLY A 112 -10.07 -9.08 9.20
N ILE A 113 -10.01 -9.06 7.85
CA ILE A 113 -11.03 -9.68 7.00
C ILE A 113 -11.10 -11.18 7.24
N GLU A 114 -9.97 -11.91 7.16
CA GLU A 114 -9.97 -13.37 7.33
C GLU A 114 -10.41 -13.80 8.74
N ALA A 115 -9.99 -13.10 9.79
CA ALA A 115 -10.35 -13.41 11.17
C ALA A 115 -11.83 -13.12 11.48
N GLY A 116 -12.39 -12.04 10.91
CA GLY A 116 -13.78 -11.64 11.11
C GLY A 116 -14.78 -12.33 10.18
N PHE A 117 -14.32 -13.24 9.31
CA PHE A 117 -15.14 -13.83 8.27
C PHE A 117 -15.38 -15.34 8.50
N GLU A 118 -16.54 -15.66 9.05
CA GLU A 118 -16.98 -17.05 9.28
C GLU A 118 -17.45 -17.78 8.01
N GLY A 119 -17.36 -17.15 6.83
CA GLY A 119 -17.94 -17.69 5.59
C GLY A 119 -17.07 -18.68 4.81
N GLY A 120 -15.89 -19.04 5.31
CA GLY A 120 -14.95 -19.96 4.65
C GLY A 120 -13.86 -19.26 3.82
N GLU A 121 -13.15 -20.02 2.99
CA GLU A 121 -12.01 -19.51 2.21
C GLU A 121 -12.45 -18.51 1.12
N VAL A 122 -11.91 -17.29 1.18
CA VAL A 122 -12.05 -16.29 0.10
C VAL A 122 -11.19 -16.74 -1.08
N ARG A 123 -11.81 -16.87 -2.25
CA ARG A 123 -11.14 -17.26 -3.52
C ARG A 123 -10.93 -16.08 -4.44
N GLU A 124 -11.81 -15.09 -4.40
CA GLU A 124 -11.70 -13.87 -5.18
C GLU A 124 -12.08 -12.66 -4.32
N ALA A 125 -11.40 -11.55 -4.57
CA ALA A 125 -11.71 -10.27 -3.93
C ALA A 125 -11.57 -9.14 -4.95
N GLU A 126 -12.61 -8.33 -5.05
CA GLU A 126 -12.66 -7.15 -5.90
C GLU A 126 -13.06 -5.92 -5.10
N GLU A 127 -12.39 -4.80 -5.37
CA GLU A 127 -12.75 -3.52 -4.80
C GLU A 127 -13.53 -2.70 -5.83
N LYS A 128 -14.73 -2.28 -5.45
CA LYS A 128 -15.61 -1.48 -6.31
C LYS A 128 -16.40 -0.47 -5.48
N ASP A 129 -16.35 0.79 -5.88
CA ASP A 129 -17.16 1.88 -5.31
C ASP A 129 -17.13 1.95 -3.77
N GLY A 130 -15.94 1.83 -3.17
CA GLY A 130 -15.74 1.87 -1.72
C GLY A 130 -16.17 0.60 -0.97
N SER A 131 -16.51 -0.46 -1.71
CA SER A 131 -16.89 -1.77 -1.17
C SER A 131 -15.89 -2.85 -1.59
N LEU A 132 -15.77 -3.86 -0.73
CA LEU A 132 -15.01 -5.09 -1.01
C LEU A 132 -16.00 -6.21 -1.28
N ILE A 133 -15.97 -6.76 -2.50
CA ILE A 133 -16.79 -7.89 -2.92
C ILE A 133 -15.91 -9.13 -2.79
N LEU A 134 -16.25 -9.99 -1.83
CA LEU A 134 -15.53 -11.22 -1.53
C LEU A 134 -16.34 -12.41 -2.01
N LYS A 135 -15.71 -13.30 -2.76
CA LYS A 135 -16.33 -14.54 -3.25
C LYS A 135 -15.54 -15.75 -2.79
N GLY A 136 -16.26 -16.75 -2.30
CA GLY A 136 -15.71 -18.07 -1.99
C GLY A 136 -16.38 -19.15 -2.81
N ALA A 137 -16.32 -20.40 -2.34
CA ALA A 137 -16.95 -21.53 -3.03
C ALA A 137 -18.48 -21.38 -3.08
N ASP A 138 -19.09 -21.05 -1.94
CA ASP A 138 -20.55 -21.07 -1.75
C ASP A 138 -21.10 -19.74 -1.23
N PHE A 139 -20.31 -18.66 -1.31
CA PHE A 139 -20.73 -17.35 -0.84
C PHE A 139 -20.24 -16.21 -1.73
N GLU A 140 -21.00 -15.12 -1.69
CA GLU A 140 -20.60 -13.79 -2.11
C GLU A 140 -21.01 -12.82 -1.00
N LYS A 141 -20.07 -12.00 -0.52
CA LYS A 141 -20.32 -11.01 0.53
C LYS A 141 -19.72 -9.67 0.16
N THR A 142 -20.49 -8.62 0.39
CA THR A 142 -20.04 -7.24 0.23
C THR A 142 -19.75 -6.65 1.59
N LEU A 143 -18.52 -6.15 1.78
CA LEU A 143 -18.07 -5.46 2.97
C LEU A 143 -17.81 -4.00 2.66
N LYS A 144 -18.06 -3.12 3.63
CA LYS A 144 -17.65 -1.72 3.52
C LYS A 144 -16.14 -1.63 3.78
N ARG A 145 -15.39 -1.16 2.79
CA ARG A 145 -13.92 -1.12 2.80
C ARG A 145 -13.33 -0.43 4.02
N ASP A 146 -13.88 0.73 4.38
CA ASP A 146 -13.32 1.60 5.42
C ASP A 146 -13.37 0.97 6.81
N ASP A 147 -14.24 -0.03 7.02
CA ASP A 147 -14.36 -0.75 8.28
C ASP A 147 -13.24 -1.80 8.47
N PHE A 148 -12.44 -2.06 7.43
CA PHE A 148 -11.38 -3.08 7.40
C PHE A 148 -10.00 -2.50 7.07
N LEU A 149 -9.76 -1.21 7.35
CA LEU A 149 -8.43 -0.63 7.16
C LEU A 149 -7.45 -1.10 8.24
N TYR A 150 -6.16 -1.22 7.90
CA TYR A 150 -5.12 -1.41 8.91
C TYR A 150 -5.20 -0.31 9.98
N PRO A 151 -4.92 -0.61 11.26
CA PRO A 151 -4.97 0.39 12.33
C PRO A 151 -4.15 1.65 12.02
N SER A 152 -2.95 1.48 11.48
CA SER A 152 -2.08 2.59 11.04
C SER A 152 -2.66 3.43 9.90
N CYS A 153 -3.55 2.86 9.09
CA CYS A 153 -4.24 3.58 8.02
C CYS A 153 -5.48 4.34 8.53
N GLN A 154 -6.08 3.91 9.64
CA GLN A 154 -7.26 4.57 10.22
C GLN A 154 -6.90 5.95 10.78
N THR A 155 -5.72 6.09 11.37
CA THR A 155 -5.21 7.33 11.97
C THR A 155 -4.19 8.07 11.08
N CYS A 156 -4.01 7.65 9.83
CA CYS A 156 -3.01 8.24 8.93
C CYS A 156 -3.35 9.69 8.52
N THR A 157 -2.42 10.60 8.79
CA THR A 157 -2.47 12.03 8.44
C THR A 157 -1.62 12.39 7.21
N HIS A 158 -1.08 11.38 6.51
CA HIS A 158 -0.14 11.54 5.38
C HIS A 158 -0.54 10.65 4.21
N ARG A 159 -1.65 11.01 3.57
CA ARG A 159 -2.29 10.28 2.47
C ARG A 159 -1.62 10.56 1.14
N ASN A 160 -1.07 11.76 0.96
CA ASN A 160 -0.35 12.11 -0.26
C ASN A 160 1.15 11.79 -0.17
N PRO A 161 1.79 11.44 -1.29
CA PRO A 161 3.24 11.31 -1.38
C PRO A 161 3.92 12.67 -1.13
N VAL A 162 4.87 12.73 -0.18
CA VAL A 162 5.56 13.99 0.19
C VAL A 162 6.56 14.46 -0.88
N ILE A 163 7.10 13.52 -1.66
CA ILE A 163 7.89 13.75 -2.87
C ILE A 163 7.43 12.77 -3.94
N TYR A 164 7.34 13.24 -5.18
CA TYR A 164 7.02 12.41 -6.35
C TYR A 164 7.51 13.12 -7.62
N ASP A 165 7.71 12.34 -8.69
CA ASP A 165 8.04 12.88 -10.01
C ASP A 165 6.79 12.96 -10.90
N LEU A 166 5.91 11.96 -10.78
CA LEU A 166 4.65 11.87 -11.50
C LEU A 166 3.57 11.42 -10.53
N LEU A 167 2.37 12.00 -10.63
CA LEU A 167 1.24 11.67 -9.77
C LEU A 167 0.22 10.84 -10.56
N ALA A 168 -0.11 9.66 -10.07
CA ALA A 168 -1.21 8.86 -10.59
C ALA A 168 -2.49 9.22 -9.84
N GLY A 169 -3.26 10.15 -10.40
CA GLY A 169 -4.50 10.67 -9.81
C GLY A 169 -4.34 12.09 -9.24
N GLU A 170 -5.35 12.53 -8.50
CA GLU A 170 -5.37 13.84 -7.84
C GLU A 170 -5.05 13.70 -6.35
N LEU A 171 -4.42 14.73 -5.78
CA LEU A 171 -4.17 14.80 -4.35
C LEU A 171 -5.49 14.70 -3.59
N VAL A 172 -5.48 13.92 -2.51
CA VAL A 172 -6.65 13.75 -1.65
C VAL A 172 -6.55 14.65 -0.43
N THR A 173 -7.68 15.00 0.17
CA THR A 173 -7.69 15.73 1.43
C THR A 173 -6.98 14.92 2.51
N GLU A 174 -6.00 15.56 3.15
CA GLU A 174 -5.35 15.01 4.34
C GLU A 174 -6.36 14.93 5.50
N ARG A 175 -6.14 13.97 6.39
CA ARG A 175 -6.97 13.81 7.58
C ARG A 175 -6.27 14.45 8.77
N GLU A 176 -7.04 15.13 9.59
CA GLU A 176 -6.65 15.43 10.96
C GLU A 176 -7.11 14.25 11.83
N ALA A 177 -6.16 13.58 12.47
CA ALA A 177 -6.41 12.47 13.38
C ALA A 177 -5.37 12.53 14.50
N ASP A 178 -5.75 12.07 15.68
CA ASP A 178 -4.80 11.81 16.76
C ASP A 178 -4.19 10.41 16.56
N PRO A 179 -2.90 10.30 16.22
CA PRO A 179 -2.26 9.01 16.00
C PRO A 179 -2.00 8.24 17.30
N TYR A 180 -2.22 8.84 18.47
CA TYR A 180 -1.90 8.26 19.79
C TYR A 180 -3.13 7.99 20.65
N GLN A 181 -4.31 7.90 20.04
CA GLN A 181 -5.55 7.61 20.78
C GLN A 181 -5.48 6.27 21.53
N ASP A 182 -4.82 5.26 20.95
CA ASP A 182 -4.56 3.97 21.57
C ASP A 182 -3.63 4.08 22.79
N VAL A 183 -2.62 4.95 22.72
CA VAL A 183 -1.74 5.26 23.86
C VAL A 183 -2.53 5.94 24.97
N ALA A 184 -3.35 6.95 24.64
CA ALA A 184 -4.18 7.65 25.62
C ALA A 184 -5.15 6.69 26.32
N GLU A 185 -5.75 5.74 25.59
CA GLU A 185 -6.59 4.68 26.18
C GLU A 185 -5.76 3.76 27.09
N PHE A 186 -4.57 3.33 26.64
CA PHE A 186 -3.68 2.47 27.42
C PHE A 186 -3.21 3.13 28.72
N GLU A 187 -2.99 4.45 28.71
CA GLU A 187 -2.60 5.23 29.89
C GLU A 187 -3.69 5.30 30.97
N THR A 188 -4.96 5.05 30.62
CA THR A 188 -6.05 4.96 31.61
C THR A 188 -6.01 3.67 32.45
N ARG A 189 -5.24 2.67 32.01
CA ARG A 189 -5.12 1.37 32.70
C ARG A 189 -4.28 1.49 33.97
N SER A 190 -4.60 0.66 34.96
CA SER A 190 -3.86 0.57 36.21
C SER A 190 -2.40 0.13 35.98
N GLY A 191 -1.54 0.36 36.97
CA GLY A 191 -0.14 -0.08 36.91
C GLY A 191 -0.01 -1.61 36.76
N GLU A 192 -0.90 -2.37 37.40
CA GLU A 192 -0.93 -3.84 37.32
C GLU A 192 -1.34 -4.32 35.92
N GLU A 193 -2.38 -3.74 35.33
CA GLU A 193 -2.82 -4.07 33.96
C GLU A 193 -1.74 -3.74 32.92
N ARG A 194 -1.06 -2.60 33.05
CA ARG A 194 0.04 -2.21 32.16
C ARG A 194 1.23 -3.16 32.32
N TRP A 195 1.60 -3.50 33.55
CA TRP A 195 2.68 -4.45 33.83
C TRP A 195 2.38 -5.85 33.27
N GLY A 196 1.14 -6.34 33.45
CA GLY A 196 0.69 -7.61 32.89
C GLY A 196 0.76 -7.64 31.36
N TYR A 197 0.31 -6.57 30.69
CA TYR A 197 0.42 -6.43 29.25
C TYR A 197 1.87 -6.54 28.76
N PHE A 198 2.80 -5.75 29.32
CA PHE A 198 4.20 -5.80 28.89
C PHE A 198 4.84 -7.15 29.17
N THR A 199 4.49 -7.81 30.27
CA THR A 199 5.03 -9.15 30.60
C THR A 199 4.72 -10.17 29.51
N LEU A 200 3.52 -10.12 28.90
CA LEU A 200 3.11 -11.02 27.82
C LEU A 200 3.86 -10.75 26.50
N GLU A 201 4.22 -9.49 26.22
CA GLU A 201 4.96 -9.14 25.00
C GLU A 201 6.44 -9.57 25.04
N PHE A 202 7.00 -9.77 26.23
CA PHE A 202 8.39 -10.19 26.44
C PHE A 202 8.56 -11.68 26.78
N SER A 203 7.47 -12.46 26.80
CA SER A 203 7.46 -13.91 27.06
C SER A 203 7.28 -14.73 25.79
#